data_AF-A0A2S7SYU1-F1
#
_entry.id   AF-A0A2S7SYU1-F1
#
_cell.length_a   1.000
_cell.length_b   1.000
_cell.length_c   1.000
_cell.angle_alpha   90.00
_cell.angle_beta   90.00
_cell.angle_gamma   90.00
#
_symmetry.space_group_name_H-M   'P 1'
#
loop_
_entity.id
_entity.type
_entity.pdbx_description
1 polymer ?
#
loop_
_entity_poly.entity_id
_entity_poly.type
_entity_poly.pdbx_seq_one_letter_code
_entity_poly.pdbx_strand_id
1 'polypeptide(L)'
;MRVSVAVHEICHVLYGEQPITLQSSMDRWFATSKDPNALFAYNYIDEALATACGNGWAYEQLSGKEDKTGWYDNEYINTFGHAIYPMVKEYIAANNQLDSAFVHRAIALFSDRFPVAYKNYQNLMNKVNIYTDAATQQDFGNINGVIHKYYRITSSYGSYPISESIQQLDQATGTQFFIVYRDHAANYKLLCERFRQLRSYKSDAEGVISFFDDQKRPVIILNAKDSSRIDRALAVMQSAGEVNSSKEFTPLE
;
A
#
# COMPACT_ATOMS: atom_id res chain seq x y z
N MET A 1 9.56 -24.23 -12.28
CA MET A 1 10.95 -24.62 -12.67
C MET A 1 11.90 -23.93 -11.69
N ARG A 2 12.91 -24.61 -11.12
CA ARG A 2 13.76 -23.99 -10.07
C ARG A 2 14.71 -22.90 -10.60
N VAL A 3 15.06 -22.94 -11.88
CA VAL A 3 15.99 -21.99 -12.51
C VAL A 3 15.36 -20.61 -12.72
N SER A 4 14.08 -20.53 -13.12
CA SER A 4 13.39 -19.25 -13.28
C SER A 4 13.29 -18.47 -11.96
N VAL A 5 13.07 -19.19 -10.86
CA VAL A 5 13.09 -18.62 -9.50
C VAL A 5 14.50 -18.16 -9.14
N ALA A 6 15.55 -18.95 -9.43
CA ALA A 6 16.92 -18.50 -9.18
C ALA A 6 17.28 -17.23 -9.96
N VAL A 7 16.80 -17.08 -11.21
CA VAL A 7 17.00 -15.86 -12.00
C VAL A 7 16.22 -14.68 -11.41
N HIS A 8 14.99 -14.90 -10.93
CA HIS A 8 14.22 -13.89 -10.20
C HIS A 8 15.02 -13.33 -9.02
N GLU A 9 15.60 -14.18 -8.18
CA GLU A 9 16.43 -13.73 -7.05
C GLU A 9 17.69 -12.97 -7.50
N ILE A 10 18.31 -13.39 -8.61
CA ILE A 10 19.44 -12.65 -9.21
C ILE A 10 18.99 -11.27 -9.69
N CYS A 11 17.78 -11.14 -10.23
CA CYS A 11 17.27 -9.85 -10.69
C CYS A 11 17.14 -8.83 -9.56
N HIS A 12 16.77 -9.23 -8.34
CA HIS A 12 16.78 -8.33 -7.19
C HIS A 12 18.19 -7.81 -6.88
N VAL A 13 19.19 -8.68 -6.94
CA VAL A 13 20.60 -8.27 -6.78
C VAL A 13 20.98 -7.28 -7.88
N LEU A 14 20.67 -7.58 -9.14
CA LEU A 14 20.98 -6.68 -10.26
C LEU A 14 20.26 -5.32 -10.15
N TYR A 15 19.04 -5.30 -9.62
CA TYR A 15 18.28 -4.09 -9.35
C TYR A 15 18.94 -3.26 -8.24
N GLY A 16 19.33 -3.89 -7.14
CA GLY A 16 20.01 -3.23 -6.01
C GLY A 16 21.42 -2.72 -6.34
N GLU A 17 22.12 -3.39 -7.25
CA GLU A 17 23.49 -3.03 -7.68
C GLU A 17 23.52 -1.99 -8.83
N GLN A 18 22.38 -1.42 -9.23
CA GLN A 18 22.36 -0.34 -10.20
C GLN A 18 23.10 0.91 -9.68
N PRO A 19 23.72 1.72 -10.57
CA PRO A 19 24.37 2.96 -10.17
C PRO A 19 23.43 3.86 -9.36
N ILE A 20 23.94 4.46 -8.28
CA ILE A 20 23.16 5.34 -7.39
C ILE A 20 22.45 6.48 -8.14
N THR A 21 23.06 6.98 -9.22
CA THR A 21 22.47 8.01 -10.08
C THR A 21 21.23 7.52 -10.82
N LEU A 22 21.22 6.26 -11.25
CA LEU A 22 20.05 5.64 -11.88
C LEU A 22 18.97 5.39 -10.83
N GLN A 23 19.30 4.81 -9.67
CA GLN A 23 18.33 4.60 -8.58
C GLN A 23 17.65 5.92 -8.17
N SER A 24 18.45 6.98 -7.97
CA SER A 24 17.94 8.32 -7.65
C SER A 24 17.07 8.91 -8.77
N SER A 25 17.34 8.55 -10.03
CA SER A 25 16.55 8.99 -11.17
C SER A 25 15.22 8.24 -11.22
N MET A 26 15.22 6.94 -10.97
CA MET A 26 14.00 6.12 -10.87
C MET A 26 13.10 6.63 -9.75
N ASP A 27 13.64 6.82 -8.55
CA ASP A 27 12.90 7.39 -7.41
C ASP A 27 12.23 8.71 -7.79
N ARG A 28 12.97 9.59 -8.48
CA ARG A 28 12.45 10.88 -8.93
C ARG A 28 11.34 10.70 -9.97
N TRP A 29 11.52 9.84 -10.97
CA TRP A 29 10.51 9.63 -12.02
C TRP A 29 9.19 9.10 -11.45
N PHE A 30 9.23 8.21 -10.47
CA PHE A 30 8.03 7.78 -9.75
C PHE A 30 7.45 8.90 -8.87
N ALA A 31 8.29 9.59 -8.09
CA ALA A 31 7.86 10.64 -7.16
C ALA A 31 7.28 11.88 -7.84
N THR A 32 7.72 12.23 -9.04
CA THR A 32 7.22 13.40 -9.79
C THR A 32 6.08 13.05 -10.74
N SER A 33 5.65 11.78 -10.81
CA SER A 33 4.49 11.39 -11.60
C SER A 33 3.21 11.99 -11.02
N LYS A 34 2.29 12.38 -11.91
CA LYS A 34 0.95 12.86 -11.52
C LYS A 34 -0.07 11.73 -11.41
N ASP A 35 0.32 10.51 -11.77
CA ASP A 35 -0.55 9.35 -11.68
C ASP A 35 -0.73 8.96 -10.19
N PRO A 36 -1.97 8.86 -9.69
CA PRO A 36 -2.24 8.50 -8.29
C PRO A 36 -1.71 7.12 -7.89
N ASN A 37 -1.49 6.22 -8.86
CA ASN A 37 -0.96 4.88 -8.61
C ASN A 37 0.57 4.80 -8.70
N ALA A 38 1.28 5.89 -9.01
CA ALA A 38 2.73 5.86 -9.22
C ALA A 38 3.50 5.33 -8.00
N LEU A 39 3.11 5.74 -6.79
CA LEU A 39 3.70 5.23 -5.55
C LEU A 39 3.49 3.72 -5.38
N PHE A 40 2.35 3.19 -5.82
CA PHE A 40 2.03 1.77 -5.71
C PHE A 40 2.77 0.96 -6.77
N ALA A 41 2.84 1.46 -8.00
CA ALA A 41 3.70 0.90 -9.04
C ALA A 41 5.17 0.84 -8.57
N TYR A 42 5.68 1.91 -7.94
CA TYR A 42 7.01 1.96 -7.36
C TYR A 42 7.23 0.87 -6.29
N ASN A 43 6.26 0.69 -5.38
CA ASN A 43 6.38 -0.35 -4.34
C ASN A 43 6.43 -1.78 -4.90
N TYR A 44 5.94 -2.01 -6.13
CA TYR A 44 5.91 -3.33 -6.78
C TYR A 44 6.92 -3.49 -7.92
N ILE A 45 7.63 -2.44 -8.33
CA ILE A 45 8.39 -2.48 -9.59
C ILE A 45 9.56 -3.47 -9.54
N ASP A 46 10.24 -3.59 -8.40
CA ASP A 46 11.37 -4.51 -8.23
C ASP A 46 10.89 -5.98 -8.38
N GLU A 47 9.86 -6.36 -7.63
CA GLU A 47 9.18 -7.67 -7.75
C GLU A 47 8.64 -7.93 -9.16
N ALA A 48 8.03 -6.93 -9.79
CA ALA A 48 7.49 -7.07 -11.13
C ALA A 48 8.60 -7.28 -12.17
N LEU A 49 9.72 -6.55 -12.05
CA LEU A 49 10.90 -6.73 -12.90
C LEU A 49 11.54 -8.10 -12.69
N ALA A 50 11.75 -8.51 -11.44
CA ALA A 50 12.29 -9.84 -11.11
C ALA A 50 11.39 -10.96 -11.65
N THR A 51 10.08 -10.80 -11.52
CA THR A 51 9.07 -11.72 -12.07
C THR A 51 9.09 -11.74 -13.60
N ALA A 52 9.10 -10.59 -14.26
CA ALA A 52 9.13 -10.49 -15.72
C ALA A 52 10.43 -11.04 -16.32
N CYS A 53 11.58 -10.80 -15.68
CA CYS A 53 12.88 -11.27 -16.12
C CYS A 53 13.10 -12.75 -15.81
N GLY A 54 12.80 -13.21 -14.60
CA GLY A 54 13.01 -14.59 -14.16
C GLY A 54 11.93 -15.55 -14.66
N ASN A 55 10.67 -15.30 -14.29
CA ASN A 55 9.54 -16.19 -14.59
C ASN A 55 9.04 -16.02 -16.03
N GLY A 56 9.18 -14.82 -16.61
CA GLY A 56 8.85 -14.56 -18.02
C GLY A 56 10.02 -14.85 -18.96
N TRP A 57 10.99 -13.94 -19.02
CA TRP A 57 12.05 -13.94 -20.04
C TRP A 57 12.96 -15.17 -19.93
N ALA A 58 13.54 -15.46 -18.76
CA ALA A 58 14.45 -16.59 -18.61
C ALA A 58 13.74 -17.92 -18.81
N TYR A 59 12.48 -18.06 -18.37
CA TYR A 59 11.66 -19.23 -18.70
C TYR A 59 11.52 -19.41 -20.20
N GLU A 60 11.16 -18.34 -20.93
CA GLU A 60 10.98 -18.39 -22.39
C GLU A 60 12.28 -18.81 -23.08
N GLN A 61 13.43 -18.25 -22.66
CA GLN A 61 14.73 -18.61 -23.21
C GLN A 61 15.10 -20.07 -22.95
N LEU A 62 14.78 -20.61 -21.76
CA LEU A 62 15.13 -21.97 -21.37
C LEU A 62 14.18 -23.04 -21.94
N SER A 63 12.91 -22.71 -22.10
CA SER A 63 11.87 -23.65 -22.53
C SER A 63 11.51 -23.55 -24.01
N GLY A 64 11.90 -22.46 -24.67
CA GLY A 64 11.54 -22.15 -26.06
C GLY A 64 10.09 -21.69 -26.25
N LYS A 65 9.34 -21.44 -25.17
CA LYS A 65 7.95 -20.96 -25.23
C LYS A 65 7.61 -20.05 -24.04
N GLU A 66 6.67 -19.15 -24.24
CA GLU A 66 6.16 -18.30 -23.17
C GLU A 66 5.33 -19.11 -22.16
N ASP A 67 5.51 -18.84 -20.86
CA ASP A 67 4.65 -19.38 -19.81
C ASP A 67 3.39 -18.50 -19.69
N LYS A 68 2.23 -19.08 -20.02
CA LYS A 68 0.92 -18.39 -19.95
C LYS A 68 0.18 -18.61 -18.63
N THR A 69 0.77 -19.34 -17.69
CA THR A 69 0.21 -19.57 -16.36
C THR A 69 0.58 -18.43 -15.40
N GLY A 70 0.04 -18.46 -14.18
CA GLY A 70 0.43 -17.50 -13.16
C GLY A 70 1.90 -17.69 -12.76
N TRP A 71 2.66 -16.60 -12.76
CA TRP A 71 4.07 -16.56 -12.40
C TRP A 71 4.31 -16.36 -10.90
N TYR A 72 3.34 -15.78 -10.20
CA TYR A 72 3.46 -15.42 -8.79
C TYR A 72 2.10 -15.51 -8.08
N ASP A 73 2.07 -15.84 -6.78
CA ASP A 73 0.81 -16.02 -6.02
C ASP A 73 0.16 -14.69 -5.62
N ASN A 74 0.97 -13.64 -5.42
CA ASN A 74 0.47 -12.28 -5.19
C ASN A 74 -0.06 -11.69 -6.50
N GLU A 75 -1.34 -11.31 -6.52
CA GLU A 75 -2.04 -10.78 -7.70
C GLU A 75 -1.41 -9.51 -8.27
N TYR A 76 -0.92 -8.59 -7.42
CA TYR A 76 -0.26 -7.36 -7.87
C TYR A 76 1.04 -7.65 -8.59
N ILE A 77 1.90 -8.49 -7.99
CA ILE A 77 3.19 -8.87 -8.56
C ILE A 77 2.98 -9.64 -9.86
N ASN A 78 2.08 -10.63 -9.85
CA ASN A 78 1.79 -11.47 -11.01
C ASN A 78 1.28 -10.64 -12.19
N THR A 79 0.22 -9.87 -11.97
CA THR A 79 -0.42 -9.09 -13.03
C THR A 79 0.50 -7.98 -13.53
N PHE A 80 1.24 -7.31 -12.63
CA PHE A 80 2.15 -6.25 -13.04
C PHE A 80 3.35 -6.82 -13.81
N GLY A 81 3.93 -7.92 -13.35
CA GLY A 81 5.01 -8.63 -14.05
C GLY A 81 4.61 -9.05 -15.46
N HIS A 82 3.43 -9.66 -15.64
CA HIS A 82 2.90 -9.96 -16.97
C HIS A 82 2.66 -8.69 -17.81
N ALA A 83 2.14 -7.61 -17.21
CA ALA A 83 1.85 -6.39 -17.94
C ALA A 83 3.11 -5.71 -18.48
N ILE A 84 4.21 -5.69 -17.72
CA ILE A 84 5.48 -5.08 -18.17
C ILE A 84 6.32 -6.02 -19.03
N TYR A 85 6.06 -7.32 -19.02
CA TYR A 85 6.92 -8.30 -19.69
C TYR A 85 7.19 -8.02 -21.17
N PRO A 86 6.22 -7.66 -22.03
CA PRO A 86 6.51 -7.29 -23.42
C PRO A 86 7.53 -6.15 -23.52
N MET A 87 7.38 -5.12 -22.68
CA MET A 87 8.32 -3.99 -22.62
C MET A 87 9.70 -4.40 -22.08
N VAL A 88 9.75 -5.29 -21.09
CA VAL A 88 11.01 -5.85 -20.59
C VAL A 88 11.75 -6.60 -21.70
N LYS A 89 11.05 -7.38 -22.53
CA LYS A 89 11.65 -8.07 -23.69
C LYS A 89 12.22 -7.08 -24.70
N GLU A 90 11.50 -6.02 -25.01
CA GLU A 90 11.96 -4.95 -25.90
C GLU A 90 13.28 -4.34 -25.38
N TYR A 91 13.34 -4.01 -24.08
CA TYR A 91 14.52 -3.40 -23.48
C TYR A 91 15.73 -4.34 -23.43
N ILE A 92 15.52 -5.62 -23.08
CA ILE A 92 16.59 -6.63 -23.08
C ILE A 92 17.13 -6.83 -24.51
N ALA A 93 16.24 -6.99 -25.50
CA ALA A 93 16.66 -7.22 -26.89
C ALA A 93 17.42 -6.02 -27.49
N ALA A 94 17.06 -4.80 -27.08
CA ALA A 94 17.74 -3.57 -27.49
C ALA A 94 19.00 -3.26 -26.65
N ASN A 95 19.30 -4.04 -25.61
CA ASN A 95 20.34 -3.76 -24.61
C ASN A 95 20.19 -2.35 -23.99
N ASN A 96 18.95 -1.94 -23.73
CA ASN A 96 18.63 -0.64 -23.14
C ASN A 96 18.75 -0.68 -21.62
N GLN A 97 19.24 0.42 -21.04
CA GLN A 97 19.10 0.67 -19.62
C GLN A 97 17.68 1.16 -19.30
N LEU A 98 17.23 0.96 -18.05
CA LEU A 98 15.99 1.57 -17.58
C LEU A 98 16.09 3.10 -17.65
N ASP A 99 15.03 3.72 -18.13
CA ASP A 99 14.95 5.17 -18.34
C ASP A 99 13.57 5.70 -17.92
N SER A 100 13.36 7.02 -18.08
CA SER A 100 12.09 7.65 -17.73
C SER A 100 10.93 7.13 -18.58
N ALA A 101 11.18 6.78 -19.84
CA ALA A 101 10.17 6.24 -20.73
C ALA A 101 9.68 4.85 -20.23
N PHE A 102 10.59 4.00 -19.79
CA PHE A 102 10.27 2.72 -19.14
C PHE A 102 9.39 2.96 -17.91
N VAL A 103 9.82 3.84 -17.00
CA VAL A 103 9.10 4.10 -15.75
C VAL A 103 7.70 4.66 -16.01
N HIS A 104 7.55 5.63 -16.91
CA HIS A 104 6.22 6.17 -17.23
C HIS A 104 5.30 5.11 -17.88
N ARG A 105 5.82 4.26 -18.76
CA ARG A 105 5.05 3.14 -19.32
C ARG A 105 4.68 2.12 -18.25
N ALA A 106 5.59 1.79 -17.34
CA ALA A 106 5.34 0.88 -16.23
C ALA A 106 4.22 1.41 -15.31
N ILE A 107 4.27 2.70 -14.95
CA ILE A 107 3.20 3.36 -14.18
C ILE A 107 1.87 3.26 -14.92
N ALA A 108 1.83 3.59 -16.22
CA ALA A 108 0.59 3.53 -17.01
C ALA A 108 0.00 2.11 -17.09
N LEU A 109 0.86 1.09 -17.28
CA LEU A 109 0.46 -0.32 -17.28
C LEU A 109 -0.07 -0.76 -15.92
N PHE A 110 0.57 -0.32 -14.84
CA PHE A 110 0.08 -0.58 -13.48
C PHE A 110 -1.29 0.05 -13.26
N SER A 111 -1.46 1.32 -13.63
CA SER A 111 -2.73 2.06 -13.48
C SER A 111 -3.87 1.46 -14.30
N ASP A 112 -3.57 0.97 -15.51
CA ASP A 112 -4.56 0.30 -16.36
C ASP A 112 -5.06 -1.01 -15.73
N ARG A 113 -4.16 -1.76 -15.09
CA ARG A 113 -4.49 -3.02 -14.41
C ARG A 113 -5.12 -2.81 -13.04
N PHE A 114 -4.73 -1.74 -12.34
CA PHE A 114 -5.15 -1.44 -10.98
C PHE A 114 -5.62 0.02 -10.83
N PRO A 115 -6.73 0.40 -11.48
CA PRO A 115 -7.17 1.80 -11.54
C PRO A 115 -7.51 2.41 -10.17
N VAL A 116 -7.76 1.57 -9.16
CA VAL A 116 -8.10 1.97 -7.79
C VAL A 116 -7.06 1.54 -6.75
N ALA A 117 -5.83 1.21 -7.17
CA ALA A 117 -4.78 0.77 -6.25
C ALA A 117 -4.54 1.76 -5.11
N TYR A 118 -4.61 3.06 -5.40
CA TYR A 118 -4.48 4.16 -4.44
C TYR A 118 -5.62 4.29 -3.42
N LYS A 119 -6.71 3.53 -3.58
CA LYS A 119 -7.82 3.45 -2.62
C LYS A 119 -7.88 2.11 -1.92
N ASN A 120 -7.25 1.08 -2.47
CA ASN A 120 -7.35 -0.29 -1.97
C ASN A 120 -6.68 -0.42 -0.59
N TYR A 121 -7.41 -0.93 0.41
CA TYR A 121 -6.89 -1.01 1.77
C TYR A 121 -5.66 -1.91 1.92
N GLN A 122 -5.55 -3.00 1.16
CA GLN A 122 -4.34 -3.85 1.22
C GLN A 122 -3.09 -3.07 0.84
N ASN A 123 -3.20 -2.20 -0.17
CA ASN A 123 -2.11 -1.34 -0.58
C ASN A 123 -1.85 -0.20 0.41
N LEU A 124 -2.92 0.46 0.87
CA LEU A 124 -2.82 1.59 1.79
C LEU A 124 -2.22 1.19 3.13
N MET A 125 -2.46 -0.04 3.59
CA MET A 125 -1.98 -0.54 4.87
C MET A 125 -0.52 -1.03 4.83
N ASN A 126 0.09 -1.18 3.65
CA ASN A 126 1.45 -1.73 3.54
C ASN A 126 2.52 -0.88 4.26
N LYS A 127 2.42 0.45 4.13
CA LYS A 127 3.27 1.45 4.80
C LYS A 127 2.36 2.45 5.51
N VAL A 128 2.16 2.30 6.82
CA VAL A 128 1.07 2.98 7.55
C VAL A 128 1.52 3.61 8.86
N ASN A 129 0.98 4.79 9.18
CA ASN A 129 1.11 5.39 10.50
C ASN A 129 -0.11 4.99 11.34
N ILE A 130 0.11 4.34 12.48
CA ILE A 130 -0.92 3.78 13.34
C ILE A 130 -1.01 4.63 14.60
N TYR A 131 -2.18 5.20 14.84
CA TYR A 131 -2.50 6.03 16.00
C TYR A 131 -3.64 5.38 16.77
N THR A 132 -3.47 5.21 18.08
CA THR A 132 -4.53 4.63 18.89
C THR A 132 -4.55 5.21 20.30
N ASP A 133 -5.70 5.14 20.93
CA ASP A 133 -5.96 5.49 22.32
C ASP A 133 -5.64 4.35 23.29
N ALA A 134 -4.69 3.49 22.92
CA ALA A 134 -4.11 2.50 23.84
C ALA A 134 -3.54 3.17 25.09
N ALA A 135 -3.78 2.57 26.26
CA ALA A 135 -3.28 3.10 27.54
C ALA A 135 -1.90 2.54 27.88
N THR A 136 -1.51 1.41 27.27
CA THR A 136 -0.26 0.72 27.55
C THR A 136 0.39 0.22 26.26
N GLN A 137 1.70 -0.02 26.31
CA GLN A 137 2.44 -0.71 25.23
C GLN A 137 1.85 -2.10 24.93
N GLN A 138 1.32 -2.78 25.95
CA GLN A 138 0.71 -4.09 25.80
C GLN A 138 -0.61 -3.99 25.01
N ASP A 139 -1.46 -3.00 25.33
CA ASP A 139 -2.69 -2.73 24.58
C ASP A 139 -2.36 -2.45 23.11
N PHE A 140 -1.37 -1.59 22.86
CA PHE A 140 -0.90 -1.28 21.51
C PHE A 140 -0.40 -2.54 20.77
N GLY A 141 0.42 -3.37 21.44
CA GLY A 141 0.94 -4.61 20.87
C GLY A 141 -0.16 -5.61 20.51
N ASN A 142 -1.19 -5.73 21.36
CA ASN A 142 -2.35 -6.59 21.09
C ASN A 142 -3.11 -6.10 19.85
N ILE A 143 -3.39 -4.80 19.76
CA ILE A 143 -4.07 -4.17 18.61
C ILE A 143 -3.26 -4.41 17.34
N ASN A 144 -1.96 -4.14 17.38
CA ASN A 144 -1.08 -4.35 16.24
C ASN A 144 -1.13 -5.82 15.78
N GLY A 145 -1.10 -6.77 16.72
CA GLY A 145 -1.25 -8.19 16.43
C GLY A 145 -2.57 -8.54 15.73
N VAL A 146 -3.68 -7.86 16.03
CA VAL A 146 -4.94 -8.05 15.31
C VAL A 146 -4.87 -7.48 13.89
N ILE A 147 -4.31 -6.28 13.70
CA ILE A 147 -4.19 -5.65 12.37
C ILE A 147 -3.42 -6.56 11.40
N HIS A 148 -2.31 -7.16 11.85
CA HIS A 148 -1.47 -8.04 11.04
C HIS A 148 -2.17 -9.36 10.60
N LYS A 149 -3.32 -9.71 11.17
CA LYS A 149 -4.15 -10.84 10.67
C LYS A 149 -4.84 -10.49 9.34
N TYR A 150 -5.13 -9.22 9.11
CA TYR A 150 -5.92 -8.75 7.97
C TYR A 150 -5.08 -8.13 6.86
N TYR A 151 -3.94 -7.53 7.21
CA TYR A 151 -3.12 -6.75 6.30
C TYR A 151 -1.65 -7.13 6.41
N ARG A 152 -1.00 -7.22 5.25
CA ARG A 152 0.46 -7.34 5.17
C ARG A 152 1.08 -5.96 5.28
N ILE A 153 1.68 -5.68 6.42
CA ILE A 153 2.34 -4.41 6.71
C ILE A 153 3.85 -4.64 6.67
N THR A 154 4.53 -3.99 5.73
CA THR A 154 6.00 -4.05 5.63
C THR A 154 6.68 -2.96 6.45
N SER A 155 5.97 -1.86 6.69
CA SER A 155 6.47 -0.77 7.54
C SER A 155 5.32 -0.10 8.28
N SER A 156 5.51 0.14 9.57
CA SER A 156 4.57 0.93 10.36
C SER A 156 5.29 1.83 11.35
N TYR A 157 4.75 3.03 11.53
CA TYR A 157 5.08 3.88 12.66
C TYR A 157 3.90 3.90 13.62
N GLY A 158 4.11 3.47 14.87
CA GLY A 158 3.07 3.35 15.88
C GLY A 158 3.15 4.45 16.93
N SER A 159 2.01 5.03 17.31
CA SER A 159 1.95 6.02 18.38
C SER A 159 0.67 5.92 19.20
N TYR A 160 0.80 6.09 20.51
CA TYR A 160 -0.30 6.11 21.47
C TYR A 160 0.14 6.88 22.73
N PRO A 161 -0.77 7.57 23.44
CA PRO A 161 -2.16 7.82 23.07
C PRO A 161 -2.29 8.90 21.97
N ILE A 162 -3.40 8.89 21.20
CA ILE A 162 -3.66 9.85 20.10
C ILE A 162 -3.40 11.32 20.50
N SER A 163 -3.75 11.70 21.73
CA SER A 163 -3.57 13.05 22.25
C SER A 163 -2.12 13.54 22.23
N GLU A 164 -1.14 12.66 22.39
CA GLU A 164 0.28 12.98 22.39
C GLU A 164 0.88 12.92 20.98
N SER A 165 0.26 12.14 20.09
CA SER A 165 0.75 11.87 18.74
C SER A 165 0.23 12.85 17.69
N ILE A 166 -0.85 13.59 17.99
CA ILE A 166 -1.60 14.36 16.98
C ILE A 166 -0.75 15.41 16.23
N GLN A 167 0.30 15.94 16.88
CA GLN A 167 1.22 16.90 16.25
C GLN A 167 2.13 16.24 15.20
N GLN A 168 2.38 14.93 15.31
CA GLN A 168 3.22 14.20 14.36
C GLN A 168 2.57 14.09 12.97
N LEU A 169 1.26 14.29 12.89
CA LEU A 169 0.52 14.33 11.62
C LEU A 169 1.01 15.44 10.68
N ASP A 170 1.65 16.48 11.21
CA ASP A 170 2.13 17.61 10.40
C ASP A 170 3.34 17.23 9.53
N GLN A 171 4.06 16.16 9.90
CA GLN A 171 5.22 15.64 9.17
C GLN A 171 4.99 14.24 8.59
N ALA A 172 3.92 13.56 9.00
CA ALA A 172 3.61 12.22 8.55
C ALA A 172 3.24 12.19 7.05
N THR A 173 3.81 11.23 6.33
CA THR A 173 3.44 10.94 4.93
C THR A 173 2.72 9.59 4.85
N GLY A 174 2.04 9.34 3.73
CA GLY A 174 1.32 8.07 3.51
C GLY A 174 0.01 7.96 4.29
N THR A 175 -0.42 6.72 4.56
CA THR A 175 -1.72 6.41 5.18
C THR A 175 -1.71 6.75 6.67
N GLN A 176 -2.76 7.41 7.14
CA GLN A 176 -3.00 7.73 8.53
C GLN A 176 -4.12 6.81 9.05
N PHE A 177 -3.79 5.89 9.96
CA PHE A 177 -4.72 4.90 10.49
C PHE A 177 -4.97 5.12 11.97
N PHE A 178 -6.19 5.48 12.31
CA PHE A 178 -6.63 5.73 13.68
C PHE A 178 -7.49 4.59 14.18
N ILE A 179 -7.27 4.18 15.42
CA ILE A 179 -8.12 3.21 16.11
C ILE A 179 -8.56 3.86 17.41
N VAL A 180 -9.85 4.16 17.50
CA VAL A 180 -10.50 4.77 18.66
C VAL A 180 -11.42 3.72 19.27
N TYR A 181 -11.07 3.26 20.47
CA TYR A 181 -11.86 2.29 21.23
C TYR A 181 -12.07 2.65 22.70
N ARG A 182 -11.63 3.84 23.09
CA ARG A 182 -11.92 4.49 24.36
C ARG A 182 -11.95 6.00 24.18
N ASP A 183 -12.34 6.72 25.24
CA ASP A 183 -12.30 8.19 25.28
C ASP A 183 -12.89 8.89 24.03
N HIS A 184 -13.93 8.27 23.44
CA HIS A 184 -14.44 8.59 22.09
C HIS A 184 -14.65 10.09 21.89
N ALA A 185 -15.32 10.75 22.84
CA ALA A 185 -15.62 12.17 22.76
C ALA A 185 -14.36 13.04 22.71
N ALA A 186 -13.33 12.72 23.51
CA ALA A 186 -12.08 13.47 23.54
C ALA A 186 -11.26 13.25 22.27
N ASN A 187 -11.12 12.00 21.85
CA ASN A 187 -10.41 11.64 20.63
C ASN A 187 -11.08 12.24 19.39
N TYR A 188 -12.40 12.14 19.25
CA TYR A 188 -13.12 12.76 18.13
C TYR A 188 -12.99 14.27 18.10
N LYS A 189 -13.01 14.94 19.26
CA LYS A 189 -12.81 16.39 19.31
C LYS A 189 -11.45 16.76 18.71
N LEU A 190 -10.38 16.09 19.12
CA LEU A 190 -9.03 16.30 18.57
C LEU A 190 -8.97 15.99 17.07
N LEU A 191 -9.57 14.89 16.64
CA LEU A 191 -9.58 14.50 15.23
C LEU A 191 -10.38 15.49 14.37
N CYS A 192 -11.49 16.04 14.85
CA CYS A 192 -12.29 17.07 14.17
C CYS A 192 -11.59 18.43 14.02
N GLU A 193 -10.61 18.72 14.88
CA GLU A 193 -9.74 19.89 14.76
C GLU A 193 -8.76 19.74 13.59
N ARG A 194 -8.35 18.50 13.27
CA ARG A 194 -7.42 18.19 12.17
C ARG A 194 -8.12 17.81 10.87
N PHE A 195 -9.24 17.11 10.95
CA PHE A 195 -9.97 16.56 9.81
C PHE A 195 -11.40 17.08 9.81
N ARG A 196 -11.65 18.12 9.01
CA ARG A 196 -12.98 18.74 8.88
C ARG A 196 -14.06 17.77 8.41
N GLN A 197 -13.67 16.74 7.65
CA GLN A 197 -14.52 15.65 7.17
C GLN A 197 -15.23 14.93 8.32
N LEU A 198 -14.64 14.91 9.52
CA LEU A 198 -15.18 14.18 10.65
C LEU A 198 -16.36 14.85 11.34
N ARG A 199 -16.58 16.15 11.08
CA ARG A 199 -17.60 16.95 11.79
C ARG A 199 -19.04 16.49 11.52
N SER A 200 -19.27 15.71 10.47
CA SER A 200 -20.57 15.12 10.13
C SER A 200 -20.87 13.81 10.86
N TYR A 201 -19.88 13.20 11.53
CA TYR A 201 -20.04 11.91 12.21
C TYR A 201 -20.16 12.09 13.72
N LYS A 202 -20.96 11.20 14.33
CA LYS A 202 -21.08 11.15 15.78
C LYS A 202 -19.90 10.38 16.36
N SER A 203 -19.37 10.86 17.49
CA SER A 203 -18.22 10.23 18.15
C SER A 203 -18.48 8.80 18.63
N ASP A 204 -19.74 8.45 18.89
CA ASP A 204 -20.18 7.13 19.36
C ASP A 204 -20.65 6.20 18.23
N ALA A 205 -20.62 6.64 16.96
CA ALA A 205 -21.01 5.80 15.84
C ALA A 205 -19.92 4.75 15.54
N GLU A 206 -20.19 3.50 15.88
CA GLU A 206 -19.30 2.38 15.56
C GLU A 206 -19.21 2.15 14.04
N GLY A 207 -18.01 2.24 13.49
CA GLY A 207 -17.79 2.06 12.07
C GLY A 207 -16.35 2.27 11.63
N VAL A 208 -16.15 2.02 10.34
CA VAL A 208 -14.96 2.39 9.59
C VAL A 208 -15.27 3.70 8.86
N ILE A 209 -14.50 4.73 9.15
CA ILE A 209 -14.52 5.99 8.40
C ILE A 209 -13.29 6.06 7.54
N SER A 210 -13.42 6.38 6.25
CA SER A 210 -12.27 6.59 5.39
C SER A 210 -12.49 7.67 4.35
N PHE A 211 -11.45 8.48 4.13
CA PHE A 211 -11.46 9.60 3.19
C PHE A 211 -10.02 9.99 2.83
N PHE A 212 -9.88 10.96 1.92
CA PHE A 212 -8.61 11.63 1.66
C PHE A 212 -8.62 13.01 2.30
N ASP A 213 -7.57 13.35 3.02
CA ASP A 213 -7.43 14.67 3.63
C ASP A 213 -7.09 15.76 2.59
N ASP A 214 -6.93 17.00 3.06
CA ASP A 214 -6.63 18.13 2.20
C ASP A 214 -5.24 18.02 1.52
N GLN A 215 -4.32 17.21 2.09
CA GLN A 215 -3.03 16.87 1.52
C GLN A 215 -3.08 15.63 0.61
N LYS A 216 -4.28 15.12 0.32
CA LYS A 216 -4.52 13.89 -0.47
C LYS A 216 -3.95 12.62 0.16
N ARG A 217 -3.72 12.63 1.47
CA ARG A 217 -3.33 11.43 2.22
C ARG A 217 -4.58 10.61 2.56
N PRO A 218 -4.54 9.28 2.46
CA PRO A 218 -5.61 8.44 2.97
C PRO A 218 -5.68 8.53 4.49
N VAL A 219 -6.87 8.77 5.02
CA VAL A 219 -7.18 8.75 6.45
C VAL A 219 -8.23 7.67 6.67
N ILE A 220 -7.97 6.78 7.62
CA ILE A 220 -8.83 5.66 7.96
C ILE A 220 -8.99 5.65 9.48
N ILE A 221 -10.23 5.55 9.97
CA ILE A 221 -10.55 5.57 11.39
C ILE A 221 -11.44 4.37 11.69
N LEU A 222 -10.97 3.47 12.55
CA LEU A 222 -11.79 2.46 13.19
C LEU A 222 -12.33 3.05 14.49
N ASN A 223 -13.63 3.37 14.51
CA ASN A 223 -14.31 3.75 15.72
C ASN A 223 -15.08 2.52 16.23
N ALA A 224 -14.64 1.96 17.34
CA ALA A 224 -15.15 0.71 17.89
C ALA A 224 -15.53 0.93 19.35
N LYS A 225 -16.65 0.44 19.85
CA LYS A 225 -17.10 0.77 21.23
C LYS A 225 -16.09 0.40 22.32
N ASP A 226 -15.34 -0.67 22.09
CA ASP A 226 -14.28 -1.16 22.95
C ASP A 226 -13.31 -2.05 22.15
N SER A 227 -12.23 -2.52 22.80
CA SER A 227 -11.18 -3.28 22.13
C SER A 227 -11.66 -4.62 21.54
N SER A 228 -12.74 -5.21 22.07
CA SER A 228 -13.28 -6.47 21.54
C SER A 228 -13.90 -6.31 20.15
N ARG A 229 -14.27 -5.08 19.78
CA ARG A 229 -14.92 -4.74 18.50
C ARG A 229 -13.92 -4.40 17.38
N ILE A 230 -12.62 -4.27 17.68
CA ILE A 230 -11.58 -3.93 16.71
C ILE A 230 -11.44 -4.99 15.61
N ASP A 231 -11.48 -6.28 15.97
CA ASP A 231 -11.39 -7.38 15.00
C ASP A 231 -12.54 -7.32 13.98
N ARG A 232 -13.78 -7.06 14.46
CA ARG A 232 -14.94 -6.85 13.59
C ARG A 232 -14.76 -5.63 12.69
N ALA A 233 -14.23 -4.53 13.20
CA ALA A 233 -13.96 -3.33 12.41
C ALA A 233 -12.96 -3.58 11.27
N LEU A 234 -11.90 -4.33 11.55
CA LEU A 234 -10.91 -4.74 10.54
C LEU A 234 -11.53 -5.67 9.49
N ALA A 235 -12.39 -6.61 9.88
CA ALA A 235 -13.10 -7.49 8.95
C ALA A 235 -14.06 -6.70 8.02
N VAL A 236 -14.78 -5.71 8.56
CA VAL A 236 -15.63 -4.80 7.78
C VAL A 236 -14.79 -3.98 6.80
N MET A 237 -13.67 -3.43 7.26
CA MET A 237 -12.73 -2.69 6.41
C MET A 237 -12.18 -3.58 5.28
N GLN A 238 -11.78 -4.81 5.59
CA GLN A 238 -11.27 -5.75 4.59
C GLN A 238 -12.35 -6.10 3.55
N SER A 239 -13.59 -6.29 4.00
CA SER A 239 -14.74 -6.58 3.12
C SER A 239 -15.11 -5.38 2.24
N ALA A 240 -14.95 -4.15 2.74
CA ALA A 240 -15.14 -2.94 1.94
C ALA A 240 -14.07 -2.79 0.84
N GLY A 241 -12.88 -3.34 1.05
CA GLY A 241 -11.80 -3.47 0.06
C GLY A 241 -11.07 -2.17 -0.27
N GLU A 242 -11.75 -1.02 -0.26
CA GLU A 242 -11.19 0.27 -0.63
C GLU A 242 -11.84 1.46 0.08
N VAL A 243 -11.14 2.60 0.04
CA VAL A 243 -11.66 3.91 0.46
C VAL A 243 -12.71 4.37 -0.53
N ASN A 244 -13.96 4.45 -0.09
CA ASN A 244 -15.08 4.91 -0.90
C ASN A 244 -15.48 6.35 -0.54
N SER A 245 -15.03 7.32 -1.33
CA SER A 245 -15.36 8.74 -1.10
C SER A 245 -16.85 9.08 -1.24
N SER A 246 -17.68 8.21 -1.83
CA SER A 246 -19.14 8.39 -1.87
C SER A 246 -19.85 7.80 -0.64
N LYS A 247 -19.16 6.93 0.10
CA LYS A 247 -19.63 6.28 1.32
C LYS A 247 -18.48 6.19 2.31
N GLU A 248 -18.16 7.34 2.89
CA GLU A 248 -17.03 7.49 3.81
C GLU A 248 -17.23 6.71 5.11
N PHE A 249 -18.47 6.39 5.51
CA PHE A 249 -18.79 5.62 6.73
C PHE A 249 -19.37 4.24 6.42
N THR A 250 -18.78 3.21 7.02
CA THR A 250 -19.27 1.83 6.97
C THR A 250 -19.54 1.34 8.40
N PRO A 251 -20.81 1.10 8.79
CA PRO A 251 -21.16 0.71 10.15
C PRO A 251 -20.66 -0.70 10.53
N LEU A 252 -20.41 -0.92 11.83
CA LEU A 252 -20.10 -2.25 12.38
C LEU A 252 -21.40 -2.98 12.77
N GLU A 253 -22.19 -3.42 11.80
CA GLU A 253 -23.30 -4.35 12.09
C GLU A 253 -22.79 -5.67 12.71
#